data_AF-B1TH41-F1
#
_entry.id   AF-B1TH41-F1
#
_cell.length_a   1.000
_cell.length_b   1.000
_cell.length_c   1.000
_cell.angle_alpha   90.00
_cell.angle_beta   90.00
_cell.angle_gamma   90.00
#
_symmetry.space_group_name_H-M   'P 1'
#
loop_
_entity.id
_entity.type
_entity.pdbx_description
1 polymer ?
#
loop_
_entity_poly.entity_id
_entity_poly.type
_entity_poly.pdbx_seq_one_letter_code
_entity_poly.pdbx_strand_id
1 'polypeptide(L)'
;MIDVQLSRLDFGADVTLNAAGYHVGELSPPTIPPPNATYNRVATGGGGPYTYASSDIYVAQIDHYGTVRVCGNGTAQLTATDSEGAVASHQLTVTGVTIYRQARGWLTHTFANAVSICTQLSGQVPSIQDLRALRETYREEPGGAYAFLGYDGGHTWSGTNNGPEWIMVMVFSTGAEDILNPATGLCHVIAQFAGRPPG
;
A
#
# COMPACT_ATOMS: atom_id res chain seq x y z
N MET A 1 28.09 4.29 43.30
CA MET A 1 27.07 4.16 42.23
C MET A 1 27.47 2.96 41.41
N ILE A 2 26.61 1.95 41.32
CA ILE A 2 26.81 0.85 40.38
C ILE A 2 26.32 1.39 39.04
N ASP A 3 27.26 1.60 38.12
CA ASP A 3 26.96 1.86 36.72
C ASP A 3 26.43 0.54 36.13
N VAL A 4 25.11 0.42 36.02
CA VAL A 4 24.50 -0.73 35.33
C VAL A 4 24.69 -0.46 33.84
N GLN A 5 25.82 -0.91 33.31
CA GLN A 5 26.12 -0.81 31.88
C GLN A 5 25.02 -1.54 31.11
N LEU A 6 24.16 -0.78 30.43
CA LEU A 6 23.13 -1.33 29.55
C LEU A 6 23.84 -2.05 28.39
N SER A 7 23.31 -3.21 27.98
CA SER A 7 23.83 -3.92 26.80
C SER A 7 23.71 -3.03 25.56
N ARG A 8 24.54 -3.21 24.55
CA ARG A 8 24.45 -2.44 23.30
C ARG A 8 23.02 -2.53 22.70
N LEU A 9 22.51 -1.41 22.21
CA LEU A 9 21.25 -1.36 21.46
C LEU A 9 21.32 -2.31 20.25
N ASP A 10 20.27 -3.10 20.09
CA ASP A 10 20.10 -4.07 19.02
C ASP A 10 18.70 -3.95 18.41
N PHE A 11 18.65 -3.94 17.08
CA PHE A 11 17.41 -3.92 16.31
C PHE A 11 17.31 -5.10 15.33
N GLY A 12 18.07 -6.17 15.59
CA GLY A 12 17.97 -7.44 14.90
C GLY A 12 18.57 -7.45 13.50
N ALA A 13 18.45 -8.61 12.83
CA ALA A 13 18.99 -8.83 11.50
C ALA A 13 18.04 -8.38 10.38
N ASP A 14 18.57 -8.23 9.18
CA ASP A 14 17.81 -7.87 7.98
C ASP A 14 16.63 -8.81 7.70
N VAL A 15 15.57 -8.27 7.11
CA VAL A 15 14.31 -8.96 6.82
C VAL A 15 14.04 -8.90 5.32
N THR A 16 13.62 -10.02 4.74
CA THR A 16 13.08 -10.08 3.38
C THR A 16 11.64 -10.58 3.43
N LEU A 17 10.72 -9.82 2.83
CA LEU A 17 9.32 -10.19 2.69
C LEU A 17 8.96 -10.36 1.21
N ASN A 18 8.30 -11.47 0.90
CA ASN A 18 7.55 -11.63 -0.34
C ASN A 18 6.06 -11.46 -0.03
N ALA A 19 5.57 -10.26 -0.28
CA ALA A 19 4.18 -9.86 -0.10
C ALA A 19 3.32 -10.16 -1.35
N ALA A 20 3.63 -11.23 -2.09
CA ALA A 20 2.81 -11.65 -3.23
C ALA A 20 1.32 -11.75 -2.86
N GLY A 21 0.47 -11.18 -3.72
CA GLY A 21 -0.98 -11.12 -3.51
C GLY A 21 -1.43 -10.02 -2.53
N TYR A 22 -0.52 -9.16 -2.07
CA TYR A 22 -0.88 -7.98 -1.28
C TYR A 22 -1.19 -6.79 -2.20
N HIS A 23 -2.42 -6.29 -2.12
CA HIS A 23 -2.94 -5.16 -2.88
C HIS A 23 -3.17 -3.98 -1.94
N VAL A 24 -2.47 -2.86 -2.15
CA VAL A 24 -2.46 -1.75 -1.19
C VAL A 24 -2.61 -0.40 -1.89
N GLY A 25 -3.41 0.49 -1.33
CA GLY A 25 -3.41 1.90 -1.70
C GLY A 25 -2.09 2.55 -1.31
N GLU A 26 -1.61 3.45 -2.15
CA GLU A 26 -0.34 4.14 -1.92
C GLU A 26 -0.31 4.81 -0.54
N LEU A 27 0.78 4.57 0.20
CA LEU A 27 1.03 5.07 1.55
C LEU A 27 -0.08 4.78 2.57
N SER A 28 -1.00 3.86 2.24
CA SER A 28 -2.20 3.59 3.02
C SER A 28 -2.27 2.10 3.40
N PRO A 29 -1.27 1.55 4.10
CA PRO A 29 -1.37 0.17 4.56
C PRO A 29 -2.62 0.01 5.46
N PRO A 30 -3.37 -1.10 5.36
CA PRO A 30 -4.50 -1.35 6.26
C PRO A 30 -4.02 -1.45 7.71
N THR A 31 -4.93 -1.26 8.65
CA THR A 31 -4.72 -1.41 10.09
C THR A 31 -4.14 -2.79 10.42
N ILE A 32 -4.66 -3.82 9.73
CA ILE A 32 -4.23 -5.22 9.83
C ILE A 32 -3.83 -5.74 8.44
N PRO A 33 -2.55 -5.60 8.03
CA PRO A 33 -2.07 -6.17 6.78
C PRO A 33 -2.11 -7.71 6.80
N PRO A 34 -2.12 -8.37 5.63
CA PRO A 34 -1.97 -9.81 5.59
C PRO A 34 -0.64 -10.25 6.22
N PRO A 35 -0.53 -11.49 6.74
CA PRO A 35 0.64 -11.94 7.50
C PRO A 35 1.99 -11.82 6.77
N ASN A 36 2.00 -11.84 5.44
CA ASN A 36 3.21 -11.68 4.62
C ASN A 36 3.58 -10.21 4.33
N ALA A 37 2.81 -9.25 4.83
CA ALA A 37 2.99 -7.81 4.64
C ALA A 37 3.18 -7.04 5.97
N THR A 38 3.42 -7.74 7.08
CA THR A 38 3.66 -7.13 8.38
C THR A 38 4.51 -8.02 9.28
N TYR A 39 5.20 -7.40 10.24
CA TYR A 39 5.81 -8.08 11.38
C TYR A 39 5.99 -7.09 12.53
N ASN A 40 6.17 -7.61 13.74
CA ASN A 40 6.50 -6.79 14.90
C ASN A 40 7.98 -6.95 15.25
N ARG A 41 8.66 -5.84 15.56
CA ARG A 41 10.02 -5.85 16.08
C ARG A 41 10.26 -4.70 17.04
N VAL A 42 10.59 -5.06 18.28
CA VAL A 42 10.98 -4.12 19.33
C VAL A 42 12.49 -4.22 19.53
N ALA A 43 13.16 -3.07 19.63
CA ALA A 43 14.59 -3.01 19.95
C ALA A 43 14.89 -3.57 21.35
N THR A 44 16.10 -4.09 21.53
CA THR A 44 16.58 -4.62 22.82
C THR A 44 17.94 -4.04 23.16
N GLY A 45 18.33 -4.07 24.44
CA GLY A 45 19.51 -3.33 24.91
C GLY A 45 19.33 -1.80 24.81
N GLY A 46 20.37 -1.05 25.19
CA GLY A 46 20.27 0.39 25.35
C GLY A 46 19.31 0.80 26.47
N GLY A 47 18.99 2.08 26.53
CA GLY A 47 18.06 2.66 27.49
C GLY A 47 16.73 3.03 26.84
N GLY A 48 15.65 2.31 27.12
CA GLY A 48 14.31 2.71 26.67
C GLY A 48 13.84 4.06 27.28
N PRO A 49 12.82 4.73 26.72
CA PRO A 49 12.01 4.32 25.57
C PRO A 49 12.76 4.39 24.23
N TYR A 50 12.28 3.60 23.26
CA TYR A 50 12.81 3.62 21.90
C TYR A 50 11.93 4.45 20.97
N THR A 51 12.54 5.09 19.99
CA THR A 51 11.86 5.73 18.86
C THR A 51 12.22 4.99 17.58
N TYR A 52 11.28 4.90 16.65
CA TYR A 52 11.45 4.17 15.40
C TYR A 52 11.28 5.08 14.19
N ALA A 53 12.04 4.80 13.13
CA ALA A 53 11.93 5.50 11.85
C ALA A 53 12.18 4.55 10.68
N SER A 54 11.60 4.89 9.52
CA SER A 54 11.87 4.23 8.24
C SER A 54 12.54 5.23 7.30
N SER A 55 13.57 4.78 6.57
CA SER A 55 14.22 5.61 5.55
C SER A 55 13.34 5.81 4.30
N ASP A 56 12.35 4.94 4.07
CA ASP A 56 11.40 5.08 2.96
C ASP A 56 10.00 4.57 3.35
N ILE A 57 9.10 5.52 3.62
CA ILE A 57 7.70 5.24 3.98
C ILE A 57 6.87 4.65 2.83
N TYR A 58 7.35 4.75 1.58
CA TYR A 58 6.72 4.08 0.43
C TYR A 58 7.02 2.58 0.38
N VAL A 59 8.05 2.12 1.10
CA VAL A 59 8.36 0.69 1.26
C VAL A 59 7.73 0.16 2.53
N ALA A 60 7.94 0.83 3.68
CA ALA A 60 7.35 0.40 4.95
C ALA A 60 7.22 1.54 5.95
N GLN A 61 6.15 1.47 6.75
CA GLN A 61 5.93 2.29 7.94
C GLN A 61 6.20 1.44 9.19
N ILE A 62 6.71 2.07 10.24
CA ILE A 62 6.89 1.47 11.56
C ILE A 62 6.27 2.39 12.61
N ASP A 63 5.43 1.84 13.49
CA ASP A 63 4.84 2.60 14.59
C ASP A 63 5.68 2.56 15.87
N HIS A 64 5.27 3.32 16.88
CA HIS A 64 5.99 3.42 18.15
C HIS A 64 5.98 2.13 18.99
N TYR A 65 5.17 1.13 18.62
CA TYR A 65 5.19 -0.20 19.23
C TYR A 65 6.14 -1.16 18.51
N GLY A 66 6.77 -0.74 17.41
CA GLY A 66 7.63 -1.58 16.59
C GLY A 66 6.87 -2.42 15.56
N THR A 67 5.60 -2.13 15.30
CA THR A 67 4.84 -2.83 14.26
C THR A 67 5.19 -2.24 12.90
N VAL A 68 5.73 -3.09 12.03
CA VAL A 68 6.10 -2.75 10.65
C VAL A 68 4.98 -3.15 9.71
N ARG A 69 4.52 -2.21 8.89
CA ARG A 69 3.51 -2.42 7.84
C ARG A 69 4.12 -2.10 6.48
N VAL A 70 4.00 -3.03 5.54
CA VAL A 70 4.49 -2.87 4.17
C VAL A 70 3.58 -1.91 3.39
N CYS A 71 4.19 -0.99 2.66
CA CYS A 71 3.53 -0.01 1.80
C CYS A 71 3.80 -0.26 0.30
N GLY A 72 4.90 -0.96 -0.04
CA GLY A 72 5.32 -1.12 -1.42
C GLY A 72 6.59 -1.94 -1.59
N ASN A 73 6.93 -2.23 -2.85
CA ASN A 73 8.16 -2.93 -3.21
C ASN A 73 9.39 -2.04 -3.04
N GLY A 74 10.52 -2.63 -2.66
CA GLY A 74 11.80 -1.95 -2.56
C GLY A 74 12.53 -2.27 -1.26
N THR A 75 13.42 -1.38 -0.87
CA THR A 75 14.26 -1.56 0.32
C THR A 75 14.21 -0.32 1.20
N ALA A 76 14.05 -0.52 2.50
CA ALA A 76 14.11 0.54 3.51
C ALA A 76 15.03 0.13 4.66
N GLN A 77 15.74 1.11 5.22
CA GLN A 77 16.43 0.96 6.49
C GLN A 77 15.45 1.33 7.60
N LEU A 78 15.19 0.40 8.52
CA LEU A 78 14.45 0.68 9.74
C LEU A 78 15.44 0.94 10.87
N THR A 79 15.19 2.00 11.63
CA THR A 79 16.10 2.51 12.65
C THR A 79 15.38 2.59 13.98
N ALA A 80 16.04 2.12 15.04
CA ALA A 80 15.68 2.33 16.43
C ALA A 80 16.69 3.27 17.09
N THR A 81 16.19 4.26 17.83
CA THR A 81 17.00 5.17 18.64
C THR A 81 16.54 5.06 20.09
N ASP A 82 17.48 4.85 21.01
CA ASP A 82 17.19 4.79 22.44
C ASP A 82 17.16 6.18 23.10
N SER A 83 16.84 6.23 24.39
CA SER A 83 16.71 7.48 25.15
C SER A 83 18.03 8.23 25.36
N GLU A 84 19.16 7.56 25.20
CA GLU A 84 20.50 8.14 25.31
C GLU A 84 21.07 8.52 23.93
N GLY A 85 20.33 8.27 22.85
CA GLY A 85 20.69 8.60 21.47
C GLY A 85 21.51 7.52 20.77
N ALA A 86 21.66 6.33 21.34
CA ALA A 86 22.25 5.20 20.64
C ALA A 86 21.32 4.75 19.51
N VAL A 87 21.90 4.28 18.40
CA VAL A 87 21.16 3.91 17.18
C VAL A 87 21.51 2.49 16.76
N ALA A 88 20.48 1.72 16.39
CA ALA A 88 20.61 0.42 15.75
C ALA A 88 19.62 0.34 14.57
N SER A 89 19.93 -0.48 13.57
CA SER A 89 19.14 -0.53 12.35
C SER A 89 19.22 -1.89 11.66
N HIS A 90 18.14 -2.28 10.97
CA HIS A 90 18.12 -3.43 10.07
C HIS A 90 17.46 -3.08 8.74
N GLN A 91 17.92 -3.72 7.67
CA GLN A 91 17.38 -3.52 6.34
C GLN A 91 16.12 -4.37 6.15
N LEU A 92 15.10 -3.79 5.53
CA LEU A 92 13.91 -4.48 5.06
C LEU A 92 13.89 -4.45 3.53
N THR A 93 13.77 -5.62 2.90
CA THR A 93 13.55 -5.76 1.46
C THR A 93 12.18 -6.38 1.20
N VAL A 94 11.38 -5.78 0.33
CA VAL A 94 10.01 -6.19 0.02
C VAL A 94 9.84 -6.40 -1.49
N THR A 95 9.17 -7.49 -1.84
CA THR A 95 8.73 -7.80 -3.21
C THR A 95 7.28 -8.28 -3.22
N GLY A 96 6.64 -8.32 -4.40
CA GLY A 96 5.31 -8.92 -4.60
C GLY A 96 4.10 -8.03 -4.30
N VAL A 97 4.30 -6.76 -3.93
CA VAL A 97 3.21 -5.81 -3.64
C VAL A 97 2.62 -5.24 -4.93
N THR A 98 1.30 -5.08 -4.99
CA THR A 98 0.61 -4.29 -6.03
C THR A 98 0.07 -3.00 -5.43
N ILE A 99 0.46 -1.85 -5.99
CA ILE A 99 0.16 -0.53 -5.42
C ILE A 99 -0.93 0.16 -6.25
N TYR A 100 -1.83 0.90 -5.59
CA TYR A 100 -2.93 1.61 -6.24
C TYR A 100 -2.98 3.09 -5.85
N ARG A 101 -3.30 3.98 -6.80
CA ARG A 101 -3.52 5.41 -6.55
C ARG A 101 -4.79 5.86 -7.28
N GLN A 102 -5.65 6.65 -6.65
CA GLN A 102 -6.70 7.36 -7.37
C GLN A 102 -6.08 8.37 -8.34
N ALA A 103 -6.40 8.25 -9.63
CA ALA A 103 -5.89 9.14 -10.65
C ALA A 103 -6.90 10.27 -10.92
N ARG A 104 -6.44 11.52 -10.85
CA ARG A 104 -7.23 12.74 -11.14
C ARG A 104 -8.40 13.01 -10.18
N GLY A 105 -8.34 12.49 -8.95
CA GLY A 105 -9.33 12.80 -7.90
C GLY A 105 -10.73 12.28 -8.22
N TRP A 106 -11.74 13.12 -8.04
CA TRP A 106 -13.17 12.79 -8.16
C TRP A 106 -13.72 12.92 -9.59
N LEU A 107 -12.86 13.10 -10.60
CA LEU A 107 -13.29 13.25 -11.99
C LEU A 107 -13.57 11.89 -12.64
N THR A 108 -14.54 11.89 -13.56
CA THR A 108 -14.86 10.73 -14.40
C THR A 108 -14.35 10.91 -15.82
N HIS A 109 -13.87 9.84 -16.43
CA HIS A 109 -13.26 9.84 -17.75
C HIS A 109 -13.83 8.70 -18.62
N THR A 110 -13.73 8.84 -19.95
CA THR A 110 -13.92 7.70 -20.87
C THR A 110 -12.82 6.67 -20.67
N PHE A 111 -13.02 5.44 -21.11
CA PHE A 111 -12.02 4.39 -20.93
C PHE A 111 -10.69 4.71 -21.62
N ALA A 112 -10.74 5.24 -22.85
CA ALA A 112 -9.52 5.64 -23.58
C ALA A 112 -8.71 6.70 -22.81
N ASN A 113 -9.39 7.66 -22.19
CA ASN A 113 -8.73 8.66 -21.35
C ASN A 113 -8.19 8.04 -20.06
N ALA A 114 -8.91 7.09 -19.44
CA ALA A 114 -8.44 6.37 -18.26
C ALA A 114 -7.13 5.62 -18.55
N VAL A 115 -7.05 4.90 -19.68
CA VAL A 115 -5.81 4.25 -20.13
C VAL A 115 -4.69 5.27 -20.30
N SER A 116 -4.94 6.39 -20.99
CA SER A 116 -3.93 7.45 -21.17
C SER A 116 -3.44 8.03 -19.84
N ILE A 117 -4.35 8.29 -18.90
CA ILE A 117 -4.03 8.79 -17.56
C ILE A 117 -3.13 7.80 -16.81
N CYS A 118 -3.50 6.51 -16.79
CA CYS A 118 -2.69 5.49 -16.12
C CYS A 118 -1.30 5.38 -16.75
N THR A 119 -1.20 5.35 -18.08
CA THR A 119 0.08 5.28 -18.79
C THR A 119 0.97 6.50 -18.51
N GLN A 120 0.39 7.71 -18.42
CA GLN A 120 1.13 8.93 -18.05
C GLN A 120 1.72 8.85 -16.64
N LEU A 121 1.10 8.08 -15.74
CA LEU A 121 1.61 7.82 -14.40
C LEU A 121 2.60 6.65 -14.36
N SER A 122 2.98 6.06 -15.49
CA SER A 122 3.73 4.80 -15.55
C SER A 122 3.01 3.63 -14.85
N GLY A 123 1.67 3.69 -14.82
CA GLY A 123 0.79 2.65 -14.31
C GLY A 123 -0.12 2.10 -15.40
N GLN A 124 -1.08 1.29 -14.98
CA GLN A 124 -2.10 0.70 -15.85
C GLN A 124 -3.48 0.75 -15.21
N VAL A 125 -4.52 0.57 -16.03
CA VAL A 125 -5.88 0.36 -15.50
C VAL A 125 -5.92 -1.04 -14.89
N PRO A 126 -6.34 -1.20 -13.62
CA PRO A 126 -6.41 -2.51 -12.96
C PRO A 126 -7.44 -3.41 -13.61
N SER A 127 -7.23 -4.73 -13.59
CA SER A 127 -8.29 -5.68 -13.97
C SER A 127 -9.43 -5.65 -12.94
N ILE A 128 -10.59 -6.25 -13.28
CA ILE A 128 -11.69 -6.38 -12.31
C ILE A 128 -11.25 -7.25 -11.12
N GLN A 129 -10.38 -8.24 -11.34
CA GLN A 129 -9.82 -9.08 -10.28
C GLN A 129 -8.90 -8.29 -9.35
N ASP A 130 -8.10 -7.37 -9.90
CA ASP A 130 -7.25 -6.46 -9.12
C ASP A 130 -8.09 -5.54 -8.22
N LEU A 131 -9.21 -5.01 -8.74
CA LEU A 131 -10.12 -4.17 -7.95
C LEU A 131 -10.80 -4.97 -6.83
N ARG A 132 -11.19 -6.23 -7.08
CA ARG A 132 -11.70 -7.14 -6.04
C ARG A 132 -10.65 -7.36 -4.96
N ALA A 133 -9.42 -7.69 -5.35
CA ALA A 133 -8.34 -7.97 -4.41
C ALA A 133 -7.96 -6.74 -3.58
N LEU A 134 -7.92 -5.55 -4.19
CA LEU A 134 -7.77 -4.29 -3.47
C LEU A 134 -8.87 -4.10 -2.44
N ARG A 135 -10.14 -4.30 -2.82
CA ARG A 135 -11.26 -4.17 -1.87
C ARG A 135 -11.15 -5.16 -0.71
N GLU A 136 -10.75 -6.39 -1.00
CA GLU A 136 -10.62 -7.46 -0.03
C GLU A 136 -9.56 -7.16 1.04
N THR A 137 -8.46 -6.49 0.67
CA THR A 137 -7.43 -6.03 1.63
C THR A 137 -8.02 -5.14 2.73
N TYR A 138 -8.97 -4.29 2.39
CA TYR A 138 -9.54 -3.28 3.30
C TYR A 138 -10.95 -3.63 3.77
N ARG A 139 -11.43 -4.87 3.58
CA ARG A 139 -12.81 -5.24 3.90
C ARG A 139 -13.19 -5.02 5.36
N GLU A 140 -12.21 -5.15 6.26
CA GLU A 140 -12.38 -5.01 7.72
C GLU A 140 -12.15 -3.58 8.21
N GLU A 141 -11.69 -2.68 7.33
CA GLU A 141 -11.54 -1.27 7.70
C GLU A 141 -12.90 -0.61 7.89
N PRO A 142 -13.03 0.37 8.81
CA PRO A 142 -14.24 1.16 8.94
C PRO A 142 -14.66 1.82 7.62
N GLY A 143 -15.81 1.43 7.08
CA GLY A 143 -16.31 1.92 5.79
C GLY A 143 -15.68 1.24 4.55
N GLY A 144 -14.81 0.25 4.75
CA GLY A 144 -14.18 -0.52 3.68
C GLY A 144 -13.16 0.28 2.86
N ALA A 145 -12.74 -0.30 1.73
CA ALA A 145 -11.67 0.24 0.89
C ALA A 145 -11.88 1.68 0.44
N TYR A 146 -13.09 2.04 -0.03
CA TYR A 146 -13.33 3.39 -0.54
C TYR A 146 -13.17 4.45 0.55
N ALA A 147 -13.72 4.20 1.75
CA ALA A 147 -13.68 5.14 2.86
C ALA A 147 -12.28 5.25 3.45
N PHE A 148 -11.61 4.10 3.65
CA PHE A 148 -10.25 4.07 4.20
C PHE A 148 -9.23 4.74 3.27
N LEU A 149 -9.31 4.46 1.96
CA LEU A 149 -8.40 5.04 0.97
C LEU A 149 -8.77 6.47 0.59
N GLY A 150 -9.96 6.94 0.97
CA GLY A 150 -10.49 8.24 0.53
C GLY A 150 -10.72 8.31 -0.98
N TYR A 151 -10.96 7.16 -1.63
CA TYR A 151 -11.24 7.08 -3.06
C TYR A 151 -12.72 7.32 -3.33
N ASP A 152 -13.02 7.69 -4.57
CA ASP A 152 -14.39 7.80 -5.04
C ASP A 152 -15.06 6.41 -5.05
N GLY A 153 -16.29 6.37 -4.54
CA GLY A 153 -17.07 5.15 -4.41
C GLY A 153 -17.87 4.76 -5.66
N GLY A 154 -17.88 5.58 -6.71
CA GLY A 154 -18.65 5.39 -7.93
C GLY A 154 -18.10 4.33 -8.87
N HIS A 155 -18.66 4.28 -10.08
CA HIS A 155 -18.18 3.39 -11.13
C HIS A 155 -16.71 3.72 -11.44
N THR A 156 -15.86 2.69 -11.38
CA THR A 156 -14.44 2.76 -11.64
C THR A 156 -14.11 1.84 -12.80
N TRP A 157 -13.33 2.34 -13.75
CA TRP A 157 -12.89 1.52 -14.88
C TRP A 157 -12.01 0.36 -14.41
N SER A 158 -12.27 -0.82 -14.98
CA SER A 158 -11.30 -1.91 -15.01
C SER A 158 -10.77 -2.11 -16.43
N GLY A 159 -9.62 -2.76 -16.58
CA GLY A 159 -9.04 -3.18 -17.85
C GLY A 159 -9.62 -4.51 -18.38
N THR A 160 -10.70 -5.03 -17.78
CA THR A 160 -11.27 -6.33 -18.14
C THR A 160 -12.35 -6.19 -19.22
N ASN A 161 -12.06 -6.73 -20.40
CA ASN A 161 -13.01 -6.76 -21.52
C ASN A 161 -14.19 -7.70 -21.26
N ASN A 162 -15.38 -7.31 -21.69
CA ASN A 162 -16.60 -8.12 -21.66
C ASN A 162 -17.27 -8.14 -23.05
N GLY A 163 -16.51 -8.52 -24.07
CA GLY A 163 -16.94 -8.50 -25.47
C GLY A 163 -16.48 -7.23 -26.23
N PRO A 164 -16.95 -7.04 -27.47
CA PRO A 164 -16.37 -6.05 -28.40
C PRO A 164 -16.68 -4.59 -28.03
N GLU A 165 -17.76 -4.34 -27.29
CA GLU A 165 -18.26 -2.99 -26.99
C GLU A 165 -18.39 -2.70 -25.49
N TRP A 166 -17.97 -3.61 -24.62
CA TRP A 166 -18.25 -3.53 -23.19
C TRP A 166 -17.01 -3.84 -22.36
N ILE A 167 -16.78 -3.02 -21.34
CA ILE A 167 -15.72 -3.20 -20.35
C ILE A 167 -16.36 -3.34 -18.98
N MET A 168 -15.84 -4.28 -18.19
CA MET A 168 -16.28 -4.45 -16.80
C MET A 168 -15.88 -3.22 -15.98
N VAL A 169 -16.80 -2.78 -15.14
CA VAL A 169 -16.57 -1.71 -14.17
C VAL A 169 -16.98 -2.17 -12.79
N MET A 170 -16.47 -1.49 -11.77
CA MET A 170 -16.85 -1.74 -10.39
C MET A 170 -17.34 -0.45 -9.74
N VAL A 171 -18.48 -0.50 -9.06
CA VAL A 171 -18.85 0.53 -8.09
C VAL A 171 -17.92 0.36 -6.89
N PHE A 172 -16.89 1.20 -6.79
CA PHE A 172 -15.77 0.97 -5.87
C PHE A 172 -16.14 1.09 -4.39
N SER A 173 -17.33 1.59 -4.04
CA SER A 173 -17.86 1.58 -2.67
C SER A 173 -18.54 0.25 -2.30
N THR A 174 -19.36 -0.30 -3.18
CA THR A 174 -20.18 -1.48 -2.92
C THR A 174 -19.55 -2.78 -3.41
N GLY A 175 -18.64 -2.71 -4.37
CA GLY A 175 -18.09 -3.87 -5.06
C GLY A 175 -19.04 -4.47 -6.10
N ALA A 176 -20.18 -3.82 -6.35
CA ALA A 176 -21.08 -4.21 -7.43
C ALA A 176 -20.37 -4.06 -8.77
N GLU A 177 -20.51 -5.05 -9.63
CA GLU A 177 -19.93 -5.05 -10.96
C GLU A 177 -21.00 -4.75 -11.99
N ASP A 178 -20.60 -4.01 -13.01
CA ASP A 178 -21.43 -3.67 -14.14
C ASP A 178 -20.59 -3.68 -15.43
N ILE A 179 -21.21 -3.41 -16.57
CA ILE A 179 -20.54 -3.27 -17.85
C ILE A 179 -20.92 -1.94 -18.48
N LEU A 180 -19.93 -1.21 -18.99
CA LEU A 180 -20.15 0.08 -19.65
C LEU A 180 -19.46 0.13 -21.01
N ASN A 181 -20.06 0.89 -21.91
CA ASN A 181 -19.49 1.13 -23.23
C ASN A 181 -18.25 2.03 -23.06
N PRO A 182 -17.06 1.61 -23.53
CA PRO A 182 -15.81 2.34 -23.29
C PRO A 182 -15.73 3.69 -24.00
N ALA A 183 -16.54 3.90 -25.05
CA ALA A 183 -16.56 5.14 -25.82
C ALA A 183 -17.45 6.23 -25.18
N THR A 184 -18.52 5.84 -24.48
CA THR A 184 -19.51 6.79 -23.93
C THR A 184 -19.62 6.77 -22.41
N GLY A 185 -19.22 5.68 -21.75
CA GLY A 185 -19.21 5.57 -20.29
C GLY A 185 -18.23 6.56 -19.68
N LEU A 186 -18.55 7.03 -18.47
CA LEU A 186 -17.70 7.90 -17.67
C LEU A 186 -17.55 7.26 -16.29
N CYS A 187 -16.32 6.90 -15.94
CA CYS A 187 -15.99 6.27 -14.65
C CYS A 187 -14.76 6.94 -14.03
N HIS A 188 -14.61 6.77 -12.72
CA HIS A 188 -13.41 7.10 -11.99
C HIS A 188 -12.24 6.22 -12.43
N VAL A 189 -11.03 6.71 -12.17
CA VAL A 189 -9.79 6.07 -12.58
C VAL A 189 -8.96 5.77 -11.35
N ILE A 190 -8.66 4.50 -11.15
CA ILE A 190 -7.63 4.04 -10.22
C ILE A 190 -6.48 3.52 -11.09
N ALA A 191 -5.26 3.96 -10.80
CA ALA A 191 -4.07 3.44 -11.45
C ALA A 191 -3.42 2.36 -10.58
N GLN A 192 -2.99 1.28 -11.22
CA GLN A 192 -2.24 0.18 -10.63
C GLN A 192 -0.77 0.30 -11.01
N PHE A 193 0.13 -0.02 -10.08
CA PHE A 193 1.58 0.02 -10.25
C PHE A 193 2.21 -1.28 -9.76
N ALA A 194 3.13 -1.83 -10.56
CA ALA A 194 4.00 -2.94 -10.15
C ALA A 194 5.20 -2.49 -9.30
N GLY A 195 5.50 -1.19 -9.32
CA GLY A 195 6.57 -0.56 -8.54
C GLY A 195 6.09 0.72 -7.87
N ARG A 196 7.03 1.46 -7.27
CA ARG A 196 6.73 2.75 -6.63
C ARG A 196 6.06 3.71 -7.63
N PRO A 197 4.87 4.26 -7.32
CA PRO A 197 4.26 5.27 -8.16
C PRO A 197 5.17 6.52 -8.25
N PRO A 198 5.23 7.21 -9.41
CA PRO A 198 5.99 8.45 -9.51
C PRO A 198 5.41 9.54 -8.61
N GLY A 199 6.28 10.45 -8.14
CA GLY A 199 5.91 11.61 -7.32
C GLY A 199 5.04 12.62 -8.07
#